data_AF-A0A1J5DK90-F1
#
_entry.id   AF-A0A1J5DK90-F1
#
_cell.length_a   1.000
_cell.length_b   1.000
_cell.length_c   1.000
_cell.angle_alpha   90.00
_cell.angle_beta   90.00
_cell.angle_gamma   90.00
#
_symmetry.space_group_name_H-M   'P 1'
#
loop_
_entity.id
_entity.type
_entity.pdbx_description
1 polymer ?
#
loop_
_entity_poly.entity_id
_entity_poly.type
_entity_poly.pdbx_seq_one_letter_code
_entity_poly.pdbx_strand_id
1 'polypeptide(L)'
;MSLFLLALPSLAFANIAAPNIVSSEFGVIGAQLRNTFEVLDETLVIDCFEKDDVPYCEFEAKYTIRNPQESSDSFVAAFYGVRTESVQITVNGQPNSTPLDEKMTEELDEALRTLNVSANSAVTYELHDLLMGPLQRDGFTVVADGGESLVVAVRGVMRPGANHYGSYEIPVTVARHPFLGSTPTRDTQFTFEYLLSPIRSWSGNPTITLTVTHPKEWNLWLNGLPEEVKPEMVNGRTTYQASLTADQAGTLQFTADLPRVEVLNGGAQLAIGGNVDDSGGVRGRAGYQFAIPDWVLYGLFVDSDFDDELSVTPVVTVASSAVLIIPSFGLTLGVPVRIKPQVDVGVRAQVDLSFPLLGVAFAFDTYPGLKTSDPLMFQSTILATFGF
;
A
#
# COMPACT_ATOMS: atom_id res chain seq x y z
N MET A 1 15.07 14.64 27.01
CA MET A 1 16.12 14.93 26.00
C MET A 1 16.61 13.58 25.50
N SER A 2 15.93 13.04 24.48
CA SER A 2 16.24 11.77 23.84
C SER A 2 16.00 11.97 22.35
N LEU A 3 17.01 11.63 21.55
CA LEU A 3 17.06 11.80 20.11
C LEU A 3 15.86 11.11 19.45
N PHE A 4 15.09 11.88 18.69
CA PHE A 4 14.18 11.38 17.68
C PHE A 4 15.01 10.94 16.47
N LEU A 5 15.10 9.63 16.23
CA LEU A 5 15.38 9.16 14.87
C LEU A 5 14.09 9.35 14.08
N LEU A 6 14.08 10.36 13.21
CA LEU A 6 13.11 10.48 12.13
C LEU A 6 13.31 9.26 11.22
N ALA A 7 12.32 8.38 11.15
CA ALA A 7 12.25 7.35 10.13
C ALA A 7 12.13 8.07 8.77
N LEU A 8 13.20 8.02 7.98
CA LEU A 8 13.20 8.53 6.62
C LEU A 8 12.48 7.53 5.71
N PRO A 9 11.70 8.01 4.73
CA PRO A 9 11.01 7.15 3.76
C PRO A 9 12.02 6.35 2.93
N SER A 10 11.83 5.03 2.85
CA SER A 10 12.58 4.14 1.96
C SER A 10 11.99 4.21 0.55
N LEU A 11 12.79 4.65 -0.44
CA LEU A 11 12.42 4.99 -1.81
C LEU A 11 13.27 4.24 -2.86
N ALA A 12 12.66 3.43 -3.71
CA ALA A 12 13.38 2.60 -4.66
C ALA A 12 13.08 2.84 -6.14
N PHE A 13 13.81 2.14 -7.03
CA PHE A 13 14.35 2.73 -8.24
C PHE A 13 14.81 1.69 -9.33
N ALA A 14 14.33 1.72 -10.60
CA ALA A 14 14.79 0.90 -11.76
C ALA A 14 14.75 1.49 -13.22
N ASN A 15 15.85 1.63 -14.00
CA ASN A 15 15.86 1.94 -15.47
C ASN A 15 17.26 1.65 -16.10
N ILE A 16 17.43 1.76 -17.42
CA ILE A 16 18.72 1.60 -18.11
C ILE A 16 19.62 2.83 -17.93
N ALA A 17 20.86 2.60 -17.50
CA ALA A 17 21.95 3.57 -17.54
C ALA A 17 23.05 3.13 -18.51
N ALA A 18 23.75 4.10 -19.08
CA ALA A 18 24.98 3.87 -19.85
C ALA A 18 26.14 4.66 -19.24
N PRO A 19 27.38 4.13 -19.31
CA PRO A 19 28.55 4.76 -18.75
C PRO A 19 28.94 5.97 -19.59
N ASN A 20 29.45 6.99 -18.92
CA ASN A 20 29.96 8.20 -19.56
C ASN A 20 31.37 7.95 -20.10
N ILE A 21 31.62 8.19 -21.39
CA ILE A 21 32.99 8.32 -21.89
C ILE A 21 33.41 9.78 -21.69
N VAL A 22 34.22 10.05 -20.66
CA VAL A 22 34.98 11.29 -20.59
C VAL A 22 36.12 11.18 -21.60
N SER A 23 36.01 11.77 -22.79
CA SER A 23 37.17 11.87 -23.67
C SER A 23 38.18 12.81 -23.01
N SER A 24 39.25 12.25 -22.43
CA SER A 24 40.32 13.02 -21.79
C SER A 24 41.18 13.83 -22.76
N GLU A 25 40.85 13.88 -24.06
CA GLU A 25 41.64 14.56 -25.08
C GLU A 25 41.32 16.06 -25.26
N PHE A 26 40.20 16.55 -24.73
CA PHE A 26 39.86 17.98 -24.82
C PHE A 26 39.68 18.59 -23.44
N GLY A 27 40.79 19.04 -22.87
CA GLY A 27 40.81 19.84 -21.65
C GLY A 27 40.05 21.16 -21.83
N VAL A 28 38.75 21.14 -21.54
CA VAL A 28 37.94 22.35 -21.31
C VAL A 28 37.04 22.09 -20.11
N ILE A 29 37.18 22.93 -19.08
CA ILE A 29 36.30 22.99 -17.92
C ILE A 29 34.91 23.40 -18.43
N GLY A 30 34.01 22.42 -18.52
CA GLY A 30 32.67 22.53 -19.09
C GLY A 30 32.19 21.24 -19.77
N ALA A 31 32.64 20.07 -19.29
CA ALA A 31 32.41 18.78 -19.93
C ALA A 31 30.90 18.48 -20.04
N GLN A 32 30.36 18.56 -21.26
CA GLN A 32 29.08 17.95 -21.59
C GLN A 32 29.26 16.43 -21.51
N LEU A 33 28.71 15.83 -20.47
CA LEU A 33 28.49 14.40 -20.32
C LEU A 33 27.49 13.97 -21.40
N ARG A 34 27.93 13.28 -22.46
CA ARG A 34 27.02 12.70 -23.46
C ARG A 34 27.50 11.32 -23.87
N ASN A 35 26.65 10.32 -23.66
CA ASN A 35 26.73 9.04 -24.38
C ASN A 35 26.74 9.31 -25.90
N THR A 36 27.57 8.60 -26.67
CA THR A 36 27.63 8.73 -28.12
C THR A 36 26.34 8.25 -28.79
N PHE A 37 25.59 7.37 -28.13
CA PHE A 37 24.29 6.85 -28.57
C PHE A 37 23.12 7.69 -28.07
N GLU A 38 22.06 7.72 -28.87
CA GLU A 38 20.82 8.45 -28.61
C GLU A 38 19.67 7.49 -28.36
N VAL A 39 18.87 7.75 -27.32
CA VAL A 39 17.57 7.07 -27.16
C VAL A 39 16.52 7.94 -27.84
N LEU A 40 15.81 7.35 -28.81
CA LEU A 40 14.76 8.03 -29.59
C LEU A 40 13.42 8.00 -28.86
N ASP A 41 13.07 6.84 -28.31
CA ASP A 41 11.83 6.59 -27.59
C ASP A 41 11.98 5.44 -26.59
N GLU A 42 11.13 5.47 -25.57
CA GLU A 42 10.91 4.37 -24.64
C GLU A 42 9.42 4.00 -24.62
N THR A 43 9.10 2.71 -24.69
CA THR A 43 7.78 2.18 -24.36
C THR A 43 7.91 1.29 -23.14
N LEU A 44 7.26 1.67 -22.05
CA LEU A 44 7.21 0.93 -20.80
C LEU A 44 5.80 0.40 -20.55
N VAL A 45 5.66 -0.92 -20.50
CA VAL A 45 4.42 -1.59 -20.14
C VAL A 45 4.62 -2.31 -18.82
N ILE A 46 3.73 -2.05 -17.86
CA ILE A 46 3.68 -2.71 -16.56
C ILE A 46 2.31 -3.37 -16.44
N ASP A 47 2.29 -4.68 -16.24
CA ASP A 47 1.08 -5.47 -16.04
C ASP A 47 1.10 -6.16 -14.68
N CYS A 48 0.24 -5.72 -13.78
CA CYS A 48 0.18 -6.18 -12.39
C CYS A 48 -0.84 -7.30 -12.20
N PHE A 49 -0.53 -8.26 -11.34
CA PHE A 49 -1.37 -9.42 -11.06
C PHE A 49 -1.17 -9.92 -9.63
N GLU A 50 -2.12 -10.71 -9.14
CA GLU A 50 -2.02 -11.36 -7.84
C GLU A 50 -1.59 -12.82 -8.01
N LYS A 51 -0.66 -13.27 -7.18
CA LYS A 51 -0.27 -14.67 -7.08
C LYS A 51 -0.03 -15.02 -5.62
N ASP A 52 -0.65 -16.11 -5.17
CA ASP A 52 -0.53 -16.60 -3.78
C ASP A 52 -0.74 -15.48 -2.76
N ASP A 53 -1.78 -14.68 -2.96
CA ASP A 53 -2.16 -13.56 -2.09
C ASP A 53 -1.14 -12.39 -2.03
N VAL A 54 -0.19 -12.33 -2.96
CA VAL A 54 0.81 -11.26 -3.07
C VAL A 54 0.71 -10.60 -4.45
N PRO A 55 0.74 -9.26 -4.56
CA PRO A 55 0.74 -8.59 -5.85
C PRO A 55 2.14 -8.66 -6.48
N TYR A 56 2.20 -8.83 -7.78
CA TYR A 56 3.39 -8.79 -8.61
C TYR A 56 3.11 -7.91 -9.82
N CYS A 57 4.16 -7.41 -10.49
CA CYS A 57 4.00 -6.79 -11.79
C CYS A 57 5.07 -7.27 -12.77
N GLU A 58 4.62 -7.73 -13.93
CA GLU A 58 5.50 -7.94 -15.07
C GLU A 58 5.76 -6.60 -15.75
N PHE A 59 7.01 -6.35 -16.15
CA PHE A 59 7.35 -5.16 -16.90
C PHE A 59 8.06 -5.52 -18.21
N GLU A 60 7.84 -4.69 -19.22
CA GLU A 60 8.57 -4.69 -20.48
C GLU A 60 8.91 -3.25 -20.84
N ALA A 61 10.20 -2.93 -20.84
CA ALA A 61 10.74 -1.66 -21.28
C ALA A 61 11.43 -1.84 -22.64
N LYS A 62 10.97 -1.13 -23.66
CA LYS A 62 11.54 -1.15 -25.01
C LYS A 62 12.11 0.21 -25.34
N TYR A 63 13.35 0.21 -25.82
CA TYR A 63 14.10 1.40 -26.18
C TYR A 63 14.50 1.31 -27.64
N THR A 64 14.26 2.38 -28.38
CA THR A 64 14.85 2.55 -29.72
C THR A 64 16.12 3.37 -29.57
N ILE A 65 17.27 2.76 -29.81
CA ILE A 65 18.59 3.38 -29.62
C ILE A 65 19.27 3.56 -30.98
N ARG A 66 19.83 4.74 -31.24
CA ARG A 66 20.53 5.08 -32.48
C ARG A 66 22.00 5.39 -32.21
N ASN A 67 22.87 4.93 -33.10
CA ASN A 67 24.23 5.47 -33.23
C ASN A 67 24.20 6.66 -34.21
N PRO A 68 24.29 7.92 -33.75
CA PRO A 68 24.28 9.08 -34.63
C PRO A 68 25.63 9.32 -35.34
N GLN A 69 26.67 8.55 -35.03
CA GLN A 69 28.00 8.69 -35.62
C GLN A 69 28.07 8.08 -37.03
N GLU A 70 29.13 8.38 -37.77
CA GLU A 70 29.38 7.78 -39.10
C GLU A 70 30.09 6.41 -38.99
N SER A 71 30.74 6.13 -37.86
CA SER A 71 31.47 4.88 -37.61
C SER A 71 30.69 3.95 -36.69
N SER A 72 30.93 2.65 -36.85
CA SER A 72 30.49 1.63 -35.89
C SER A 72 31.07 1.91 -34.51
N ASP A 73 30.25 1.74 -33.48
CA ASP A 73 30.63 1.97 -32.08
C ASP A 73 29.97 0.91 -31.19
N SER A 74 30.53 0.72 -29.99
CA SER A 74 30.02 -0.22 -29.01
C SER A 74 30.18 0.31 -27.60
N PHE A 75 29.18 0.07 -26.75
CA PHE A 75 29.26 0.39 -25.33
C PHE A 75 28.52 -0.66 -24.50
N VAL A 76 28.89 -0.74 -23.22
CA VAL A 76 28.19 -1.57 -22.24
C VAL A 76 27.22 -0.68 -21.49
N ALA A 77 25.98 -1.12 -21.32
CA ALA A 77 24.98 -0.49 -20.47
C ALA A 77 24.48 -1.48 -19.42
N ALA A 78 23.70 -0.99 -18.47
CA ALA A 78 23.08 -1.83 -17.46
C ALA A 78 21.64 -1.40 -17.21
N PHE A 79 20.77 -2.39 -17.04
CA PHE A 79 19.48 -2.20 -16.41
C PHE A 79 19.66 -2.15 -14.89
N TYR A 80 19.17 -1.07 -14.28
CA TYR A 80 19.07 -0.93 -12.84
C TYR A 80 17.68 -1.40 -12.45
N GLY A 81 17.58 -2.38 -11.55
CA GLY A 81 16.33 -2.96 -11.08
C GLY A 81 16.24 -2.91 -9.56
N VAL A 82 15.06 -2.61 -9.00
CA VAL A 82 14.82 -2.82 -7.57
C VAL A 82 13.78 -3.90 -7.37
N ARG A 83 14.17 -4.91 -6.58
CA ARG A 83 13.33 -6.08 -6.27
C ARG A 83 12.77 -6.70 -7.55
N THR A 84 13.55 -6.62 -8.62
CA THR A 84 13.27 -7.25 -9.89
C THR A 84 13.79 -8.67 -9.87
N GLU A 85 13.18 -9.54 -10.65
CA GLU A 85 13.62 -10.90 -10.85
C GLU A 85 13.38 -11.34 -12.27
N SER A 86 14.07 -12.42 -12.65
CA SER A 86 13.96 -13.02 -13.98
C SER A 86 14.19 -12.01 -15.11
N VAL A 87 15.11 -11.06 -14.89
CA VAL A 87 15.43 -10.02 -15.86
C VAL A 87 16.03 -10.64 -17.11
N GLN A 88 15.46 -10.31 -18.26
CA GLN A 88 15.90 -10.73 -19.58
C GLN A 88 16.12 -9.51 -20.44
N ILE A 89 17.29 -9.42 -21.06
CA ILE A 89 17.66 -8.31 -21.94
C ILE A 89 17.86 -8.87 -23.34
N THR A 90 17.24 -8.21 -24.32
CA THR A 90 17.40 -8.54 -25.73
C THR A 90 17.77 -7.31 -26.55
N VAL A 91 18.58 -7.51 -27.58
CA VAL A 91 18.89 -6.50 -28.60
C VAL A 91 18.48 -7.07 -29.95
N ASN A 92 17.61 -6.36 -30.66
CA ASN A 92 16.96 -6.83 -31.89
C ASN A 92 16.32 -8.23 -31.73
N GLY A 93 15.76 -8.49 -30.54
CA GLY A 93 15.13 -9.76 -30.18
C GLY A 93 16.07 -10.91 -29.84
N GLN A 94 17.39 -10.70 -29.88
CA GLN A 94 18.38 -11.70 -29.47
C GLN A 94 18.82 -11.48 -28.01
N PRO A 95 18.92 -12.53 -27.17
CA PRO A 95 19.43 -12.40 -25.81
C PRO A 95 20.81 -11.75 -25.78
N ASN A 96 20.97 -10.75 -24.92
CA ASN A 96 22.18 -9.95 -24.85
C ASN A 96 22.43 -9.51 -23.40
N SER A 97 23.02 -10.42 -22.62
CA SER A 97 23.41 -10.16 -21.25
C SER A 97 24.92 -10.28 -21.13
N THR A 98 25.54 -9.28 -20.50
CA THR A 98 26.97 -9.17 -20.31
C THR A 98 27.25 -9.03 -18.81
N PRO A 99 28.08 -9.91 -18.22
CA PRO A 99 28.51 -9.74 -16.83
C PRO A 99 29.20 -8.39 -16.63
N LEU A 100 28.86 -7.69 -15.55
CA LEU A 100 29.52 -6.46 -15.15
C LEU A 100 30.65 -6.81 -14.17
N ASP A 101 31.85 -6.28 -14.41
CA ASP A 101 32.90 -6.31 -13.39
C ASP A 101 32.72 -5.17 -12.37
N GLU A 102 33.54 -5.19 -11.32
CA GLU A 102 33.48 -4.21 -10.22
C GLU A 102 33.72 -2.79 -10.73
N LYS A 103 34.70 -2.59 -11.61
CA LYS A 103 35.05 -1.29 -12.15
C LYS A 103 33.94 -0.71 -13.03
N MET A 104 33.35 -1.53 -13.89
CA MET A 104 32.23 -1.13 -14.75
C MET A 104 31.01 -0.76 -13.91
N THR A 105 30.76 -1.52 -12.85
CA THR A 105 29.68 -1.25 -11.89
C THR A 105 29.89 0.12 -11.22
N GLU A 106 31.10 0.41 -10.75
CA GLU A 106 31.45 1.71 -10.15
C GLU A 106 31.28 2.87 -11.14
N GLU A 107 31.73 2.72 -12.39
CA GLU A 107 31.61 3.75 -13.42
C GLU A 107 30.13 4.06 -13.76
N LEU A 108 29.29 3.04 -13.87
CA LEU A 108 27.86 3.19 -14.10
C LEU A 108 27.14 3.84 -12.90
N ASP A 109 27.47 3.43 -11.69
CA ASP A 109 26.91 3.99 -10.46
C ASP A 109 27.28 5.47 -10.28
N GLU A 110 28.51 5.86 -10.62
CA GLU A 110 28.96 7.25 -10.55
C GLU A 110 28.29 8.13 -11.62
N ALA A 111 28.09 7.61 -12.84
CA ALA A 111 27.31 8.29 -13.87
C ALA A 111 25.89 8.60 -13.40
N LEU A 112 25.29 7.69 -12.64
CA LEU A 112 23.97 7.85 -12.06
C LEU A 112 23.93 8.80 -10.85
N ARG A 113 24.95 8.78 -9.98
CA ARG A 113 25.12 9.73 -8.85
C ARG A 113 25.15 11.17 -9.34
N THR A 114 25.96 11.44 -10.36
CA THR A 114 26.14 12.80 -10.91
C THR A 114 24.85 13.37 -11.50
N LEU A 115 23.99 12.54 -12.11
CA LEU A 115 22.69 12.95 -12.66
C LEU A 115 21.66 13.30 -11.57
N ASN A 116 21.64 12.55 -10.46
CA ASN A 116 20.67 12.78 -9.37
C ASN A 116 21.00 14.02 -8.52
N VAL A 117 22.28 14.37 -8.36
CA VAL A 117 22.71 15.60 -7.66
C VAL A 117 22.21 16.86 -8.39
N SER A 118 22.10 16.82 -9.71
CA SER A 118 21.55 17.91 -10.53
C SER A 118 20.03 18.07 -10.42
N ALA A 119 19.31 17.04 -9.95
CA ALA A 119 17.84 16.95 -10.05
C ALA A 119 17.09 17.24 -8.73
N ASN A 120 17.76 17.76 -7.69
CA ASN A 120 17.18 17.98 -6.34
C ASN A 120 16.45 16.75 -5.78
N SER A 121 16.85 15.54 -6.19
CA SER A 121 16.24 14.30 -5.75
C SER A 121 16.94 13.85 -4.47
N ALA A 122 16.25 13.93 -3.34
CA ALA A 122 16.81 13.81 -1.98
C ALA A 122 17.31 12.40 -1.58
N VAL A 123 17.54 11.50 -2.54
CA VAL A 123 17.97 10.13 -2.26
C VAL A 123 19.33 9.88 -2.91
N THR A 124 20.38 9.88 -2.09
CA THR A 124 21.71 9.42 -2.49
C THR A 124 21.72 7.89 -2.53
N TYR A 125 22.41 7.30 -3.50
CA TYR A 125 22.51 5.85 -3.72
C TYR A 125 23.06 5.07 -2.51
N GLU A 126 23.90 5.71 -1.68
CA GLU A 126 24.39 5.12 -0.42
C GLU A 126 23.30 5.05 0.66
N LEU A 127 22.33 5.96 0.65
CA LEU A 127 21.13 5.85 1.49
C LEU A 127 20.18 4.75 0.97
N HIS A 128 20.23 4.44 -0.33
CA HIS A 128 19.37 3.45 -0.97
C HIS A 128 19.73 2.02 -0.60
N ASP A 129 20.99 1.60 -0.74
CA ASP A 129 21.40 0.25 -0.34
C ASP A 129 21.18 -0.01 1.17
N LEU A 130 21.25 1.04 2.00
CA LEU A 130 21.09 0.95 3.46
C LEU A 130 19.62 0.92 3.92
N LEU A 131 18.68 1.48 3.16
CA LEU A 131 17.26 1.65 3.55
C LEU A 131 16.29 0.84 2.67
N MET A 132 16.64 0.48 1.42
CA MET A 132 15.71 -0.09 0.42
C MET A 132 16.01 -1.53 0.01
N GLY A 133 17.24 -2.02 0.17
CA GLY A 133 17.70 -3.32 -0.30
C GLY A 133 18.64 -3.22 -1.51
N PRO A 134 19.26 -4.33 -1.94
CA PRO A 134 20.30 -4.30 -2.97
C PRO A 134 19.71 -3.96 -4.34
N LEU A 135 20.27 -2.95 -4.99
CA LEU A 135 19.96 -2.62 -6.36
C LEU A 135 20.55 -3.69 -7.31
N GLN A 136 19.71 -4.27 -8.17
CA GLN A 136 20.15 -5.23 -9.19
C GLN A 136 20.70 -4.49 -10.40
N ARG A 137 21.80 -4.97 -10.96
CA ARG A 137 22.47 -4.40 -12.13
C ARG A 137 22.64 -5.51 -13.15
N ASP A 138 21.86 -5.47 -14.23
CA ASP A 138 21.92 -6.45 -15.31
C ASP A 138 22.56 -5.80 -16.54
N GLY A 139 23.82 -6.17 -16.81
CA GLY A 139 24.60 -5.60 -17.91
C GLY A 139 24.22 -6.15 -19.28
N PHE A 140 24.43 -5.35 -20.32
CA PHE A 140 24.28 -5.74 -21.72
C PHE A 140 25.17 -4.88 -22.63
N THR A 141 25.45 -5.35 -23.85
CA THR A 141 26.31 -4.63 -24.79
C THR A 141 25.50 -4.19 -26.00
N VAL A 142 25.65 -2.93 -26.39
CA VAL A 142 25.06 -2.38 -27.60
C VAL A 142 26.17 -2.18 -28.62
N VAL A 143 25.95 -2.66 -29.84
CA VAL A 143 26.86 -2.51 -30.98
C VAL A 143 26.01 -2.11 -32.17
N ALA A 144 26.31 -0.95 -32.79
CA ALA A 144 25.59 -0.49 -33.97
C ALA A 144 26.54 0.21 -34.95
N ASP A 145 26.29 -0.02 -36.23
CA ASP A 145 26.94 0.73 -37.31
C ASP A 145 26.48 2.20 -37.33
N GLY A 146 27.25 3.04 -38.01
CA GLY A 146 26.94 4.47 -38.09
C GLY A 146 25.55 4.73 -38.71
N GLY A 147 24.71 5.49 -38.01
CA GLY A 147 23.32 5.77 -38.38
C GLY A 147 22.33 4.63 -38.11
N GLU A 148 22.78 3.46 -37.66
CA GLU A 148 21.92 2.32 -37.36
C GLU A 148 21.06 2.58 -36.12
N SER A 149 19.83 2.05 -36.13
CA SER A 149 18.93 2.01 -34.97
C SER A 149 18.67 0.57 -34.56
N LEU A 150 18.65 0.34 -33.25
CA LEU A 150 18.49 -0.95 -32.62
C LEU A 150 17.31 -0.88 -31.63
N VAL A 151 16.67 -2.03 -31.40
CA VAL A 151 15.66 -2.16 -30.35
C VAL A 151 16.25 -2.94 -29.18
N VAL A 152 16.34 -2.28 -28.03
CA VAL A 152 16.67 -2.95 -26.76
C VAL A 152 15.37 -3.20 -26.02
N ALA A 153 15.14 -4.44 -25.58
CA ALA A 153 13.98 -4.77 -24.74
C ALA A 153 14.44 -5.45 -23.45
N VAL A 154 13.98 -4.91 -22.32
CA VAL A 154 14.20 -5.45 -20.97
C VAL A 154 12.87 -5.93 -20.41
N ARG A 155 12.84 -7.17 -19.95
CA ARG A 155 11.67 -7.80 -19.36
C ARG A 155 12.00 -8.35 -18.00
N GLY A 156 11.05 -8.34 -17.08
CA GLY A 156 11.21 -8.98 -15.78
C GLY A 156 9.97 -8.90 -14.93
N VAL A 157 10.11 -9.34 -13.68
CA VAL A 157 9.04 -9.29 -12.68
C VAL A 157 9.48 -8.40 -11.54
N MET A 158 8.66 -7.42 -11.17
CA MET A 158 8.80 -6.59 -9.98
C MET A 158 8.11 -7.26 -8.80
N ARG A 159 8.83 -7.36 -7.68
CA ARG A 159 8.28 -7.77 -6.39
C ARG A 159 7.88 -6.54 -5.56
N PRO A 160 6.80 -6.67 -4.78
CA PRO A 160 6.38 -5.58 -3.92
C PRO A 160 7.32 -5.42 -2.73
N GLY A 161 7.42 -4.19 -2.25
CA GLY A 161 7.83 -3.89 -0.89
C GLY A 161 6.70 -4.02 0.10
N ALA A 162 7.01 -4.55 1.28
CA ALA A 162 6.15 -4.41 2.45
C ALA A 162 6.45 -3.06 3.12
N ASN A 163 5.55 -2.09 2.97
CA ASN A 163 5.62 -0.85 3.75
C ASN A 163 4.68 -0.97 4.95
N HIS A 164 5.25 -1.02 6.14
CA HIS A 164 4.50 -0.90 7.38
C HIS A 164 4.50 0.57 7.81
N TYR A 165 3.47 1.32 7.46
CA TYR A 165 3.26 2.62 8.11
C TYR A 165 2.93 2.35 9.59
N GLY A 166 3.83 2.75 10.48
CA GLY A 166 3.54 2.83 11.90
C GLY A 166 2.43 3.84 12.12
N SER A 167 1.18 3.39 12.18
CA SER A 167 0.05 4.25 12.55
C SER A 167 -0.13 4.23 14.07
N TYR A 168 -0.50 5.37 14.64
CA TYR A 168 -0.94 5.49 16.04
C TYR A 168 -2.36 4.97 16.27
N GLU A 169 -2.91 4.32 15.25
CA GLU A 169 -4.25 3.77 15.23
C GLU A 169 -4.24 2.35 15.78
N ILE A 170 -5.06 2.13 16.78
CA ILE A 170 -5.35 0.81 17.33
C ILE A 170 -6.62 0.32 16.61
N PRO A 171 -6.54 -0.79 15.85
CA PRO A 171 -7.69 -1.32 15.12
C PRO A 171 -8.89 -1.57 16.03
N VAL A 172 -10.10 -1.46 15.47
CA VAL A 172 -11.38 -1.55 16.20
C VAL A 172 -11.46 -2.79 17.10
N THR A 173 -11.10 -3.96 16.56
CA THR A 173 -11.09 -5.24 17.27
C THR A 173 -10.17 -5.21 18.49
N VAL A 174 -8.93 -4.74 18.34
CA VAL A 174 -7.94 -4.65 19.43
C VAL A 174 -8.29 -3.54 20.44
N ALA A 175 -8.83 -2.42 19.96
CA ALA A 175 -9.26 -1.30 20.80
C ALA A 175 -10.40 -1.67 21.75
N ARG A 176 -11.17 -2.70 21.39
CA ARG A 176 -12.31 -3.21 22.18
C ARG A 176 -12.03 -4.53 22.88
N HIS A 177 -11.07 -5.30 22.39
CA HIS A 177 -10.75 -6.67 22.85
C HIS A 177 -9.23 -6.92 22.70
N PRO A 178 -8.41 -6.47 23.64
CA PRO A 178 -6.97 -6.38 23.46
C PRO A 178 -6.24 -7.73 23.55
N PHE A 179 -6.89 -8.79 24.03
CA PHE A 179 -6.26 -10.10 24.17
C PHE A 179 -6.69 -11.07 23.07
N LEU A 180 -7.93 -10.99 22.61
CA LEU A 180 -8.49 -11.88 21.57
C LEU A 180 -8.69 -11.20 20.21
N GLY A 181 -8.70 -9.86 20.16
CA GLY A 181 -8.92 -9.09 18.95
C GLY A 181 -7.84 -9.36 17.89
N SER A 182 -8.26 -9.70 16.67
CA SER A 182 -7.35 -9.84 15.52
C SER A 182 -7.12 -8.49 14.87
N THR A 183 -5.88 -8.14 14.57
CA THR A 183 -5.58 -6.97 13.73
C THR A 183 -5.89 -7.29 12.27
N PRO A 184 -6.52 -6.38 11.50
CA PRO A 184 -6.55 -6.53 10.05
C PRO A 184 -5.11 -6.67 9.53
N THR A 185 -4.90 -7.54 8.56
CA THR A 185 -3.60 -7.65 7.92
C THR A 185 -3.30 -6.33 7.23
N ARG A 186 -2.37 -5.54 7.78
CA ARG A 186 -1.90 -4.28 7.13
C ARG A 186 -1.07 -4.55 5.87
N ASP A 187 -0.80 -5.83 5.59
CA ASP A 187 -0.21 -6.32 4.35
C ASP A 187 -1.15 -6.15 3.15
N THR A 188 -2.24 -5.39 3.22
CA THR A 188 -3.00 -5.03 2.01
C THR A 188 -2.29 -3.99 1.18
N GLN A 189 -1.36 -3.19 1.76
CA GLN A 189 -0.63 -2.15 1.06
C GLN A 189 0.75 -2.60 0.60
N PHE A 190 0.93 -2.65 -0.71
CA PHE A 190 2.16 -3.04 -1.36
C PHE A 190 2.69 -1.91 -2.21
N THR A 191 3.98 -1.60 -2.07
CA THR A 191 4.61 -0.55 -2.86
C THR A 191 5.55 -1.15 -3.89
N PHE A 192 5.49 -0.62 -5.09
CA PHE A 192 6.37 -0.96 -6.19
C PHE A 192 6.95 0.30 -6.79
N GLU A 193 8.16 0.19 -7.33
CA GLU A 193 8.88 1.34 -7.83
C GLU A 193 9.66 1.01 -9.11
N TYR A 194 9.69 1.96 -10.03
CA TYR A 194 10.43 1.91 -11.29
C TYR A 194 11.10 3.28 -11.51
N LEU A 195 12.40 3.33 -11.82
CA LEU A 195 13.09 4.60 -12.11
C LEU A 195 12.69 4.98 -13.51
N LEU A 196 12.52 6.26 -13.74
CA LEU A 196 12.53 6.77 -15.09
C LEU A 196 13.81 7.59 -15.31
N SER A 197 14.44 8.09 -14.24
CA SER A 197 15.56 9.04 -14.34
C SER A 197 16.84 8.56 -15.03
N PRO A 198 17.29 7.29 -15.00
CA PRO A 198 18.51 6.87 -15.72
C PRO A 198 18.48 7.11 -17.22
N ILE A 199 17.30 7.22 -17.85
CA ILE A 199 17.20 7.58 -19.27
C ILE A 199 17.84 8.94 -19.58
N ARG A 200 17.99 9.82 -18.57
CA ARG A 200 18.70 11.11 -18.67
C ARG A 200 20.21 10.96 -18.87
N SER A 201 20.78 9.77 -18.65
CA SER A 201 22.19 9.48 -18.97
C SER A 201 22.46 9.37 -20.47
N TRP A 202 21.40 9.19 -21.26
CA TRP A 202 21.50 9.04 -22.71
C TRP A 202 21.46 10.39 -23.42
N SER A 203 22.07 10.46 -24.60
CA SER A 203 21.86 11.62 -25.46
C SER A 203 20.43 11.58 -26.05
N GLY A 204 19.86 12.75 -26.29
CA GLY A 204 18.48 12.91 -26.76
C GLY A 204 17.54 13.49 -25.70
N ASN A 205 16.25 13.53 -26.04
CA ASN A 205 15.16 13.82 -25.10
C ASN A 205 13.98 12.91 -25.46
N PRO A 206 14.10 11.59 -25.22
CA PRO A 206 13.10 10.62 -25.65
C PRO A 206 11.75 10.87 -24.96
N THR A 207 10.70 10.53 -25.70
CA THR A 207 9.37 10.39 -25.13
C THR A 207 9.23 8.98 -24.56
N ILE A 208 8.79 8.89 -23.32
CA ILE A 208 8.48 7.66 -22.58
C ILE A 208 6.98 7.46 -22.64
N THR A 209 6.52 6.43 -23.34
CA THR A 209 5.13 5.99 -23.35
C THR A 209 4.95 4.94 -22.26
N LEU A 210 4.20 5.28 -21.21
CA LEU A 210 3.93 4.40 -20.09
C LEU A 210 2.52 3.83 -20.16
N THR A 211 2.39 2.52 -19.94
CA THR A 211 1.11 1.87 -19.66
C THR A 211 1.22 1.05 -18.38
N VAL A 212 0.34 1.31 -17.39
CA VAL A 212 0.24 0.51 -16.17
C VAL A 212 -1.14 -0.12 -16.11
N THR A 213 -1.21 -1.45 -16.02
CA THR A 213 -2.47 -2.20 -15.97
C THR A 213 -2.55 -3.01 -14.69
N HIS A 214 -3.70 -3.05 -14.02
CA HIS A 214 -3.90 -3.85 -12.80
C HIS A 214 -5.34 -4.39 -12.67
N PRO A 215 -5.58 -5.39 -11.81
CA PRO A 215 -6.92 -5.88 -11.50
C PRO A 215 -7.82 -4.77 -10.96
N LYS A 216 -9.08 -4.74 -11.38
CA LYS A 216 -10.03 -3.67 -11.01
C LYS A 216 -10.36 -3.63 -9.51
N GLU A 217 -10.10 -4.72 -8.80
CA GLU A 217 -10.34 -4.88 -7.37
C GLU A 217 -9.31 -4.12 -6.52
N TRP A 218 -8.14 -3.81 -7.08
CA TRP A 218 -7.09 -3.10 -6.37
C TRP A 218 -7.35 -1.59 -6.38
N ASN A 219 -7.03 -0.93 -5.27
CA ASN A 219 -6.89 0.52 -5.24
C ASN A 219 -5.42 0.86 -5.51
N LEU A 220 -5.12 1.45 -6.66
CA LEU A 220 -3.76 1.83 -7.03
C LEU A 220 -3.57 3.34 -6.95
N TRP A 221 -2.61 3.79 -6.14
CA TRP A 221 -2.15 5.19 -6.14
C TRP A 221 -0.83 5.28 -6.88
N LEU A 222 -0.78 6.12 -7.91
CA LEU A 222 0.40 6.35 -8.76
C LEU A 222 1.01 7.72 -8.44
N ASN A 223 2.29 7.73 -8.09
CA ASN A 223 3.12 8.91 -7.95
C ASN A 223 4.17 8.93 -9.06
N GLY A 224 4.51 10.13 -9.55
CA GLY A 224 5.48 10.30 -10.64
C GLY A 224 4.87 10.41 -12.04
N LEU A 225 3.54 10.51 -12.13
CA LEU A 225 2.81 10.83 -13.36
C LEU A 225 2.23 12.25 -13.32
N PRO A 226 1.95 12.88 -14.48
CA PRO A 226 1.22 14.13 -14.54
C PRO A 226 -0.16 13.98 -13.90
N GLU A 227 -0.63 14.99 -13.16
CA GLU A 227 -1.92 14.95 -12.44
C GLU A 227 -3.14 14.69 -13.35
N GLU A 228 -2.99 14.93 -14.65
CA GLU A 228 -4.04 14.79 -15.66
C GLU A 228 -4.29 13.33 -16.07
N VAL A 229 -3.39 12.40 -15.73
CA VAL A 229 -3.52 10.98 -16.08
C VAL A 229 -4.65 10.35 -15.28
N LYS A 230 -5.69 9.89 -15.98
CA LYS A 230 -6.84 9.22 -15.39
C LYS A 230 -6.85 7.73 -15.73
N PRO A 231 -7.33 6.88 -14.82
CA PRO A 231 -7.54 5.47 -15.13
C PRO A 231 -8.67 5.29 -16.13
N GLU A 232 -8.49 4.33 -17.03
CA GLU A 232 -9.51 3.83 -17.93
C GLU A 232 -9.75 2.33 -17.70
N MET A 233 -11.00 1.90 -17.87
CA MET A 233 -11.35 0.48 -17.80
C MET A 233 -11.22 -0.16 -19.18
N VAL A 234 -10.25 -1.05 -19.34
CA VAL A 234 -9.98 -1.76 -20.60
C VAL A 234 -10.00 -3.26 -20.33
N ASN A 235 -10.86 -4.00 -21.03
CA ASN A 235 -10.98 -5.46 -20.89
C ASN A 235 -11.18 -5.95 -19.43
N GLY A 236 -11.91 -5.17 -18.62
CA GLY A 236 -12.19 -5.51 -17.22
C GLY A 236 -11.04 -5.24 -16.24
N ARG A 237 -9.96 -4.60 -16.71
CA ARG A 237 -8.80 -4.18 -15.91
C ARG A 237 -8.70 -2.66 -15.91
N THR A 238 -8.12 -2.10 -14.86
CA THR A 238 -7.85 -0.67 -14.76
C THR A 238 -6.51 -0.38 -15.42
N THR A 239 -6.47 0.60 -16.32
CA THR A 239 -5.28 0.94 -17.12
C THR A 239 -4.99 2.44 -17.00
N TYR A 240 -3.74 2.80 -16.76
CA TYR A 240 -3.22 4.16 -16.83
C TYR A 240 -2.31 4.28 -18.04
N GLN A 241 -2.49 5.33 -18.83
CA GLN A 241 -1.62 5.64 -19.96
C GLN A 241 -1.08 7.05 -19.81
N ALA A 242 0.23 7.20 -19.98
CA ALA A 242 0.91 8.48 -19.87
C ALA A 242 2.02 8.60 -20.92
N SER A 243 2.33 9.85 -21.27
CA SER A 243 3.48 10.19 -22.09
C SER A 243 4.31 11.20 -21.31
N LEU A 244 5.58 10.90 -21.10
CA LEU A 244 6.53 11.72 -20.35
C LEU A 244 7.73 12.04 -21.24
N THR A 245 8.40 13.15 -21.01
CA THR A 245 9.73 13.42 -21.59
C THR A 245 10.84 13.04 -20.60
N ALA A 246 12.06 12.81 -21.07
CA ALA A 246 13.18 12.39 -20.22
C ALA A 246 13.51 13.37 -19.07
N ASP A 247 13.24 14.67 -19.24
CA ASP A 247 13.38 15.68 -18.20
C ASP A 247 12.32 15.58 -17.09
N GLN A 248 11.13 15.06 -17.41
CA GLN A 248 10.06 14.75 -16.46
C GLN A 248 10.26 13.38 -15.78
N ALA A 249 11.12 12.53 -16.35
CA ALA A 249 11.36 11.16 -15.91
C ALA A 249 11.99 11.11 -14.51
N GLY A 250 11.17 10.94 -13.48
CA GLY A 250 11.59 10.83 -12.07
C GLY A 250 11.63 9.38 -11.62
N THR A 251 10.79 9.05 -10.65
CA THR A 251 10.52 7.68 -10.20
C THR A 251 9.04 7.46 -10.24
N LEU A 252 8.63 6.37 -10.88
CA LEU A 252 7.27 5.89 -10.86
C LEU A 252 7.12 5.02 -9.62
N GLN A 253 6.31 5.48 -8.67
CA GLN A 253 5.96 4.71 -7.48
C GLN A 253 4.48 4.40 -7.53
N PHE A 254 4.12 3.15 -7.24
CA PHE A 254 2.74 2.75 -7.13
C PHE A 254 2.48 1.96 -5.86
N THR A 255 1.46 2.38 -5.13
CA THR A 255 0.97 1.69 -3.93
C THR A 255 -0.33 1.01 -4.29
N ALA A 256 -0.35 -0.31 -4.21
CA ALA A 256 -1.52 -1.14 -4.39
C ALA A 256 -2.10 -1.49 -3.02
N ASP A 257 -3.35 -1.12 -2.77
CA ASP A 257 -4.15 -1.65 -1.67
C ASP A 257 -5.07 -2.75 -2.20
N LEU A 258 -4.93 -3.95 -1.65
CA LEU A 258 -5.69 -5.14 -1.99
C LEU A 258 -6.81 -5.31 -0.95
N PRO A 259 -8.02 -4.76 -1.18
CA PRO A 259 -9.10 -4.87 -0.22
C PRO A 259 -9.51 -6.33 -0.06
N ARG A 260 -9.28 -6.90 1.12
CA ARG A 260 -9.70 -8.25 1.50
C ARG A 260 -10.88 -8.20 2.44
N VAL A 261 -11.85 -9.09 2.22
CA VAL A 261 -12.90 -9.34 3.19
C VAL A 261 -12.32 -10.30 4.23
N GLU A 262 -11.79 -9.73 5.31
CA GLU A 262 -11.25 -10.49 6.43
C GLU A 262 -12.30 -10.64 7.53
N VAL A 263 -12.46 -11.86 8.03
CA VAL A 263 -13.21 -12.10 9.27
C VAL A 263 -12.25 -11.93 10.43
N LEU A 264 -12.35 -10.78 11.09
CA LEU A 264 -11.49 -10.47 12.22
C LEU A 264 -12.15 -10.91 13.51
N ASN A 265 -11.41 -11.61 14.35
CA ASN A 265 -11.91 -11.92 15.67
C ASN A 265 -12.07 -10.62 16.46
N GLY A 266 -13.27 -10.38 17.00
CA GLY A 266 -13.55 -9.28 17.91
C GLY A 266 -13.10 -9.73 19.29
N GLY A 267 -13.71 -10.77 19.85
CA GLY A 267 -13.35 -11.29 21.18
C GLY A 267 -14.53 -11.25 22.13
N ALA A 268 -14.26 -11.56 23.40
CA ALA A 268 -15.29 -11.59 24.42
C ALA A 268 -15.46 -10.22 25.07
N GLN A 269 -16.67 -9.93 25.54
CA GLN A 269 -16.99 -8.72 26.29
C GLN A 269 -17.80 -9.09 27.53
N LEU A 270 -17.40 -8.56 28.67
CA LEU A 270 -18.20 -8.59 29.88
C LEU A 270 -18.61 -7.16 30.23
N ALA A 271 -19.78 -6.97 30.80
CA ALA A 271 -20.18 -5.66 31.29
C ALA A 271 -20.96 -5.77 32.60
N ILE A 272 -20.87 -4.73 33.41
CA ILE A 272 -21.68 -4.58 34.63
C ILE A 272 -22.15 -3.13 34.75
N GLY A 273 -23.37 -2.95 35.22
CA GLY A 273 -23.93 -1.63 35.44
C GLY A 273 -25.34 -1.70 35.98
N GLY A 274 -26.23 -0.85 35.48
CA GLY A 274 -27.61 -0.80 35.95
C GLY A 274 -28.52 0.05 35.09
N ASN A 275 -29.81 -0.05 35.35
CA ASN A 275 -30.80 0.79 34.70
C ASN A 275 -30.71 2.22 35.26
N VAL A 276 -30.82 3.20 34.37
CA VAL A 276 -30.79 4.63 34.71
C VAL A 276 -32.21 5.18 34.92
N ASP A 277 -33.22 4.38 34.61
CA ASP A 277 -34.64 4.66 34.83
C ASP A 277 -35.12 4.20 36.22
N ASP A 278 -36.41 4.42 36.49
CA ASP A 278 -37.04 4.11 37.78
C ASP A 278 -37.07 2.61 38.12
N SER A 279 -36.67 1.72 37.21
CA SER A 279 -36.64 0.27 37.46
C SER A 279 -35.45 -0.15 38.36
N GLY A 280 -34.39 0.64 38.42
CA GLY A 280 -33.19 0.35 39.23
C GLY A 280 -32.58 -1.03 38.96
N GLY A 281 -31.59 -1.43 39.76
CA GLY A 281 -31.05 -2.79 39.73
C GLY A 281 -29.73 -2.96 38.98
N VAL A 282 -29.01 -4.02 39.36
CA VAL A 282 -27.71 -4.38 38.79
C VAL A 282 -27.94 -5.16 37.50
N ARG A 283 -27.17 -4.85 36.45
CA ARG A 283 -27.19 -5.55 35.17
C ARG A 283 -25.82 -6.13 34.87
N GLY A 284 -25.80 -7.38 34.44
CA GLY A 284 -24.64 -8.04 33.86
C GLY A 284 -24.84 -8.29 32.37
N ARG A 285 -23.76 -8.18 31.60
CA ARG A 285 -23.71 -8.58 30.18
C ARG A 285 -22.53 -9.51 29.94
N ALA A 286 -22.75 -10.55 29.15
CA ALA A 286 -21.70 -11.32 28.50
C ALA A 286 -21.92 -11.31 26.99
N GLY A 287 -20.85 -11.18 26.22
CA GLY A 287 -20.95 -11.04 24.77
C GLY A 287 -19.74 -11.55 24.03
N TYR A 288 -19.91 -11.80 22.74
CA TYR A 288 -18.81 -12.07 21.82
C TYR A 288 -19.04 -11.31 20.52
N GLN A 289 -17.96 -10.81 19.91
CA GLN A 289 -18.00 -10.05 18.66
C GLN A 289 -16.97 -10.57 17.64
N PHE A 290 -17.23 -10.33 16.36
CA PHE A 290 -16.31 -10.46 15.22
C PHE A 290 -16.55 -9.31 14.24
N ALA A 291 -15.58 -8.96 13.40
CA ALA A 291 -15.69 -7.80 12.49
C ALA A 291 -15.57 -8.21 11.01
N ILE A 292 -16.48 -7.68 10.17
CA ILE A 292 -16.52 -7.86 8.70
C ILE A 292 -17.24 -6.66 8.02
N PRO A 293 -16.55 -5.66 7.46
CA PRO A 293 -15.11 -5.38 7.55
C PRO A 293 -14.69 -4.92 8.97
N ASP A 294 -13.43 -4.56 9.16
CA ASP A 294 -12.83 -4.21 10.45
C ASP A 294 -13.60 -3.13 11.26
N TRP A 295 -14.29 -2.21 10.59
CA TRP A 295 -15.11 -1.16 11.19
C TRP A 295 -16.57 -1.55 11.48
N VAL A 296 -17.01 -2.76 11.11
CA VAL A 296 -18.35 -3.30 11.39
C VAL A 296 -18.26 -4.56 12.23
N LEU A 297 -18.65 -4.48 13.50
CA LEU A 297 -18.72 -5.65 14.37
C LEU A 297 -20.11 -6.27 14.36
N TYR A 298 -20.15 -7.59 14.36
CA TYR A 298 -21.33 -8.42 14.60
C TYR A 298 -21.12 -9.13 15.91
N GLY A 299 -22.18 -9.22 16.72
CA GLY A 299 -22.06 -9.85 18.02
C GLY A 299 -23.35 -10.43 18.53
N LEU A 300 -23.21 -11.18 19.62
CA LEU A 300 -24.31 -11.71 20.40
C LEU A 300 -24.07 -11.37 21.86
N PHE A 301 -25.02 -10.66 22.47
CA PHE A 301 -24.97 -10.28 23.87
C PHE A 301 -26.04 -11.02 24.67
N VAL A 302 -25.71 -11.38 25.89
CA VAL A 302 -26.61 -11.96 26.90
C VAL A 302 -26.63 -10.99 28.06
N ASP A 303 -27.79 -10.39 28.33
CA ASP A 303 -28.00 -9.46 29.45
C ASP A 303 -28.84 -10.13 30.54
N SER A 304 -28.53 -9.86 31.81
CA SER A 304 -29.31 -10.34 32.95
C SER A 304 -29.28 -9.36 34.12
N ASP A 305 -30.35 -9.33 34.93
CA ASP A 305 -30.37 -8.66 36.24
C ASP A 305 -29.92 -9.57 37.40
N PHE A 306 -29.51 -10.81 37.11
CA PHE A 306 -29.17 -11.86 38.08
C PHE A 306 -30.35 -12.37 38.93
N ASP A 307 -31.59 -12.04 38.54
CA ASP A 307 -32.80 -12.51 39.21
C ASP A 307 -33.77 -13.05 38.15
N ASP A 308 -34.71 -12.22 37.69
CA ASP A 308 -35.84 -12.64 36.86
C ASP A 308 -35.75 -12.22 35.39
N GLU A 309 -34.79 -11.38 35.00
CA GLU A 309 -34.62 -10.92 33.61
C GLU A 309 -33.40 -11.55 32.94
N LEU A 310 -33.63 -12.07 31.74
CA LEU A 310 -32.61 -12.61 30.85
C LEU A 310 -32.99 -12.24 29.42
N SER A 311 -32.07 -11.67 28.66
CA SER A 311 -32.26 -11.39 27.24
C SER A 311 -31.04 -11.77 26.43
N VAL A 312 -31.28 -12.08 25.15
CA VAL A 312 -30.26 -12.38 24.16
C VAL A 312 -30.42 -11.42 22.99
N THR A 313 -29.35 -10.73 22.62
CA THR A 313 -29.38 -9.61 21.68
C THR A 313 -28.32 -9.81 20.60
N PRO A 314 -28.68 -10.30 19.41
CA PRO A 314 -27.83 -10.11 18.23
C PRO A 314 -27.67 -8.62 17.95
N VAL A 315 -26.45 -8.21 17.62
CA VAL A 315 -26.09 -6.81 17.40
C VAL A 315 -25.22 -6.62 16.16
N VAL A 316 -25.34 -5.43 15.57
CA VAL A 316 -24.41 -4.89 14.59
C VAL A 316 -23.91 -3.55 15.12
N THR A 317 -22.60 -3.36 15.14
CA THR A 317 -21.93 -2.17 15.66
C THR A 317 -21.05 -1.57 14.57
N VAL A 318 -21.30 -0.31 14.21
CA VAL A 318 -20.37 0.49 13.42
C VAL A 318 -19.43 1.20 14.37
N ALA A 319 -18.13 1.07 14.14
CA ALA A 319 -17.11 1.49 15.10
C ALA A 319 -15.93 2.21 14.44
N SER A 320 -15.42 3.23 15.13
CA SER A 320 -14.14 3.85 14.77
C SER A 320 -12.98 3.12 15.43
N SER A 321 -11.79 3.18 14.84
CA SER A 321 -10.56 2.84 15.54
C SER A 321 -10.30 3.78 16.72
N ALA A 322 -9.37 3.40 17.59
CA ALA A 322 -8.85 4.27 18.65
C ALA A 322 -7.53 4.92 18.20
N VAL A 323 -7.30 6.18 18.58
CA VAL A 323 -6.10 6.92 18.21
C VAL A 323 -5.51 7.59 19.44
N LEU A 324 -4.33 7.15 19.88
CA LEU A 324 -3.65 7.64 21.09
C LEU A 324 -4.56 7.60 22.33
N ILE A 325 -5.10 8.75 22.73
CA ILE A 325 -5.99 8.94 23.89
C ILE A 325 -7.47 9.03 23.49
N ILE A 326 -7.77 9.06 22.19
CA ILE A 326 -9.13 9.12 21.66
C ILE A 326 -9.68 7.69 21.62
N PRO A 327 -10.75 7.37 22.39
CA PRO A 327 -11.32 6.04 22.43
C PRO A 327 -12.00 5.66 21.10
N SER A 328 -12.21 4.36 20.91
CA SER A 328 -13.07 3.84 19.85
C SER A 328 -14.52 4.21 20.16
N PHE A 329 -15.20 4.85 19.21
CA PHE A 329 -16.63 5.17 19.30
C PHE A 329 -17.44 4.08 18.60
N GLY A 330 -18.56 3.68 19.20
CA GLY A 330 -19.47 2.66 18.66
C GLY A 330 -20.90 3.15 18.56
N LEU A 331 -21.55 2.84 17.45
CA LEU A 331 -23.00 2.92 17.27
C LEU A 331 -23.52 1.51 17.02
N THR A 332 -24.35 1.01 17.93
CA THR A 332 -24.85 -0.36 17.92
C THR A 332 -26.36 -0.38 17.71
N LEU A 333 -26.81 -1.25 16.81
CA LEU A 333 -28.21 -1.63 16.66
C LEU A 333 -28.35 -3.11 17.02
N GLY A 334 -29.45 -3.46 17.69
CA GLY A 334 -29.69 -4.83 18.10
C GLY A 334 -31.16 -5.20 18.17
N VAL A 335 -31.42 -6.50 18.26
CA VAL A 335 -32.75 -7.07 18.41
C VAL A 335 -32.80 -7.85 19.72
N PRO A 336 -33.08 -7.20 20.87
CA PRO A 336 -33.13 -7.88 22.14
C PRO A 336 -34.33 -8.83 22.17
N VAL A 337 -34.05 -10.11 22.41
CA VAL A 337 -35.06 -11.14 22.69
C VAL A 337 -35.03 -11.40 24.18
N ARG A 338 -35.98 -10.81 24.91
CA ARG A 338 -36.18 -11.09 26.33
C ARG A 338 -36.75 -12.51 26.44
N ILE A 339 -36.11 -13.36 27.24
CA ILE A 339 -36.48 -14.77 27.46
C ILE A 339 -37.28 -14.90 28.76
N LYS A 340 -36.89 -14.14 29.79
CA LYS A 340 -37.57 -14.06 31.07
C LYS A 340 -37.92 -12.61 31.42
N PRO A 341 -39.07 -12.36 32.09
CA PRO A 341 -40.04 -13.35 32.60
C PRO A 341 -40.93 -13.98 31.52
N GLN A 342 -41.04 -13.34 30.35
CA GLN A 342 -41.77 -13.85 29.19
C GLN A 342 -40.99 -13.52 27.90
N VAL A 343 -41.35 -14.21 26.81
CA VAL A 343 -40.70 -14.02 25.52
C VAL A 343 -41.22 -12.76 24.85
N ASP A 344 -40.37 -11.75 24.73
CA ASP A 344 -40.67 -10.49 24.04
C ASP A 344 -39.51 -10.10 23.12
N VAL A 345 -39.84 -9.49 21.98
CA VAL A 345 -38.86 -9.00 20.99
C VAL A 345 -38.89 -7.48 20.99
N GLY A 346 -37.71 -6.89 21.13
CA GLY A 346 -37.51 -5.45 21.11
C GLY A 346 -36.55 -4.96 20.05
N VAL A 347 -36.23 -3.67 20.14
CA VAL A 347 -35.21 -2.98 19.34
C VAL A 347 -34.26 -2.29 20.31
N ARG A 348 -32.96 -2.47 20.10
CA ARG A 348 -31.89 -1.83 20.87
C ARG A 348 -31.17 -0.80 20.00
N ALA A 349 -31.00 0.39 20.53
CA ALA A 349 -29.98 1.34 20.08
C ALA A 349 -28.96 1.52 21.22
N GLN A 350 -27.68 1.48 20.90
CA GLN A 350 -26.63 1.66 21.88
C GLN A 350 -25.52 2.55 21.32
N VAL A 351 -24.97 3.38 22.19
CA VAL A 351 -23.72 4.11 21.94
C VAL A 351 -22.68 3.66 22.95
N ASP A 352 -21.44 3.47 22.51
CA ASP A 352 -20.38 3.07 23.43
C ASP A 352 -19.03 3.71 23.10
N LEU A 353 -18.23 3.87 24.14
CA LEU A 353 -16.86 4.35 24.11
C LEU A 353 -15.99 3.22 24.64
N SER A 354 -15.00 2.79 23.86
CA SER A 354 -14.12 1.70 24.22
C SER A 354 -12.66 2.12 24.16
N PHE A 355 -11.95 1.88 25.25
CA PHE A 355 -10.50 1.90 25.34
C PHE A 355 -10.05 0.46 25.61
N PRO A 356 -8.86 -0.01 25.17
CA PRO A 356 -8.49 -1.43 25.16
C PRO A 356 -9.01 -2.26 26.34
N LEU A 357 -8.84 -1.82 27.59
CA LEU A 357 -9.27 -2.60 28.76
C LEU A 357 -10.63 -2.19 29.35
N LEU A 358 -11.15 -1.01 29.02
CA LEU A 358 -12.32 -0.43 29.68
C LEU A 358 -13.13 0.41 28.70
N GLY A 359 -14.44 0.23 28.74
CA GLY A 359 -15.38 1.10 28.04
C GLY A 359 -16.63 1.41 28.85
N VAL A 360 -17.48 2.23 28.24
CA VAL A 360 -18.81 2.56 28.75
C VAL A 360 -19.80 2.44 27.61
N ALA A 361 -20.90 1.74 27.85
CA ALA A 361 -22.00 1.60 26.91
C ALA A 361 -23.29 2.16 27.51
N PHE A 362 -24.05 2.86 26.68
CA PHE A 362 -25.39 3.35 26.97
C PHE A 362 -26.36 2.67 26.00
N ALA A 363 -27.25 1.85 26.52
CA ALA A 363 -28.22 1.10 25.73
C ALA A 363 -29.64 1.61 25.99
N PHE A 364 -30.43 1.68 24.93
CA PHE A 364 -31.82 2.07 24.92
C PHE A 364 -32.61 0.94 24.24
N ASP A 365 -33.44 0.26 25.02
CA ASP A 365 -34.27 -0.83 24.54
C ASP A 365 -35.73 -0.40 24.52
N THR A 366 -36.43 -0.77 23.45
CA THR A 366 -37.89 -0.65 23.36
C THR A 366 -38.52 -1.98 22.98
N TYR A 367 -39.59 -2.35 23.70
CA TYR A 367 -40.32 -3.60 23.50
C TYR A 367 -41.76 -3.28 23.04
N PRO A 368 -41.98 -3.14 21.72
CA PRO A 368 -43.27 -2.68 21.18
C PRO A 368 -44.42 -3.68 21.39
N GLY A 369 -44.12 -4.95 21.72
CA GLY A 369 -45.12 -5.95 22.07
C GLY A 369 -45.80 -5.70 23.43
N LEU A 370 -45.20 -4.86 24.28
CA LEU A 370 -45.73 -4.52 25.60
C LEU A 370 -46.70 -3.34 25.54
N LYS A 371 -47.59 -3.26 26.53
CA LYS A 371 -48.53 -2.13 26.66
C LYS A 371 -47.76 -0.86 27.02
N THR A 372 -48.24 0.29 26.55
CA THR A 372 -47.62 1.60 26.84
C THR A 372 -47.52 1.96 28.32
N SER A 373 -48.34 1.34 29.16
CA SER A 373 -48.31 1.50 30.62
C SER A 373 -47.31 0.57 31.31
N ASP A 374 -46.67 -0.35 30.58
CA ASP A 374 -45.73 -1.31 31.14
C ASP A 374 -44.36 -0.63 31.33
N PRO A 375 -43.81 -0.58 32.55
CA PRO A 375 -42.49 0.03 32.79
C PRO A 375 -41.37 -0.69 32.04
N LEU A 376 -41.58 -1.94 31.59
CA LEU A 376 -40.60 -2.70 30.82
C LEU A 376 -40.63 -2.39 29.31
N MET A 377 -41.54 -1.51 28.86
CA MET A 377 -41.65 -1.07 27.45
C MET A 377 -40.40 -0.29 27.01
N PHE A 378 -39.81 0.48 27.91
CA PHE A 378 -38.59 1.26 27.68
C PHE A 378 -37.59 0.98 28.78
N GLN A 379 -36.36 0.63 28.40
CA GLN A 379 -35.27 0.43 29.36
C GLN A 379 -34.05 1.23 28.92
N SER A 380 -33.45 1.97 29.84
CA SER A 380 -32.20 2.68 29.62
C SER A 380 -31.13 2.15 30.56
N THR A 381 -30.04 1.62 30.01
CA THR A 381 -28.98 0.97 30.80
C THR A 381 -27.64 1.62 30.55
N ILE A 382 -26.88 1.86 31.62
CA ILE A 382 -25.46 2.23 31.55
C ILE A 382 -24.63 1.05 32.02
N LEU A 383 -23.58 0.70 31.27
CA LEU A 383 -22.71 -0.44 31.54
C LEU A 383 -21.25 -0.02 31.46
N ALA A 384 -20.43 -0.41 32.43
CA ALA A 384 -18.99 -0.46 32.29
C ALA A 384 -18.62 -1.76 31.58
N THR A 385 -17.88 -1.67 30.46
CA THR A 385 -17.52 -2.81 29.61
C THR A 385 -16.04 -3.16 29.76
N PHE A 386 -15.75 -4.46 29.67
CA PHE A 386 -14.42 -5.05 29.76
C PHE A 386 -14.21 -5.97 28.56
N GLY A 387 -13.23 -5.62 27.73
CA GLY A 387 -12.83 -6.38 26.56
C GLY A 387 -11.82 -7.47 26.90
N PHE A 388 -12.03 -8.66 26.34
CA PHE A 388 -11.08 -9.76 26.38
C PHE A 388 -10.67 -10.15 24.97
#